data_AF-A0A5S3SAQ9-F1
#
_entry.id   AF-A0A5S3SAQ9-F1
#
_cell.length_a   1.000
_cell.length_b   1.000
_cell.length_c   1.000
_cell.angle_alpha   90.00
_cell.angle_beta   90.00
_cell.angle_gamma   90.00
#
_symmetry.space_group_name_H-M   'P 1'
#
loop_
_entity.id
_entity.type
_entity.pdbx_description
1 polymer ?
#
loop_
_entity_poly.entity_id
_entity_poly.type
_entity_poly.pdbx_seq_one_letter_code
_entity_poly.pdbx_strand_id
1 'polypeptide(L)' 'SISLGAEREFLIRSQSNIQEQHSLTLEDGSLLIMGKGFQDNYQHALASAPKATRPRFNISFRQFAWPV' A
#
# COMPACT_ATOMS: atom_id res chain seq x y z
N SER A 1 -3.35 -5.61 -5.04
CA SER A 1 -4.08 -5.44 -3.76
C SER A 1 -5.38 -4.72 -4.05
N ILE A 2 -6.51 -5.21 -3.55
CA ILE A 2 -7.83 -4.57 -3.72
C ILE A 2 -8.24 -3.93 -2.41
N SER A 3 -8.64 -2.66 -2.45
CA SER A 3 -9.16 -1.91 -1.29
C SER A 3 -10.68 -1.84 -1.34
N LEU A 4 -11.34 -2.08 -0.21
CA LEU A 4 -12.80 -2.01 -0.08
C LEU A 4 -13.18 -1.23 1.18
N GLY A 5 -14.19 -0.37 1.08
CA GLY A 5 -14.67 0.48 2.16
C GLY A 5 -13.93 1.82 2.26
N ALA A 6 -13.62 2.25 3.47
CA ALA A 6 -13.14 3.61 3.71
C ALA A 6 -11.80 3.90 3.03
N GLU A 7 -11.66 5.08 2.44
CA GLU A 7 -10.43 5.52 1.77
C GLU A 7 -9.26 5.73 2.75
N ARG A 8 -8.03 5.45 2.30
CA ARG A 8 -6.80 5.70 3.08
C ARG A 8 -5.66 6.10 2.17
N GLU A 9 -4.86 7.05 2.65
CA GLU A 9 -3.57 7.40 2.05
C GLU A 9 -2.58 6.23 2.20
N PHE A 10 -2.05 5.78 1.07
CA PHE A 10 -0.95 4.83 0.98
C PHE A 10 0.35 5.59 0.82
N LEU A 11 1.12 5.63 1.89
CA LEU A 11 2.39 6.33 1.99
C LEU A 11 3.51 5.44 1.45
N ILE A 12 4.39 6.01 0.63
CA ILE A 12 5.52 5.35 0.01
C ILE A 12 6.76 6.19 0.28
N ARG A 13 7.85 5.55 0.69
CA ARG A 13 9.13 6.20 0.95
C ARG A 13 10.27 5.37 0.39
N SER A 14 11.16 6.00 -0.37
CA SER A 14 12.36 5.34 -0.88
C SER A 14 13.28 4.93 0.27
N GLN A 15 13.87 3.74 0.17
CA GLN A 15 14.86 3.24 1.14
C GLN A 15 16.24 3.88 0.94
N SER A 16 16.55 4.30 -0.29
CA SER A 16 17.84 4.94 -0.61
C SER A 16 17.82 6.46 -0.40
N ASN A 17 16.65 7.08 -0.50
CA ASN A 17 16.47 8.52 -0.32
C ASN A 17 15.21 8.82 0.52
N ILE A 18 15.40 9.10 1.81
CA ILE A 18 14.30 9.39 2.76
C ILE A 18 13.47 10.64 2.38
N GLN A 19 14.01 11.53 1.54
CA GLN A 19 13.28 12.71 1.06
C GLN A 19 12.35 12.39 -0.13
N GLU A 20 12.58 11.27 -0.81
CA GLU A 20 11.70 10.79 -1.88
C GLU A 20 10.49 10.08 -1.25
N GLN A 21 9.40 10.83 -1.15
CA GLN A 21 8.13 10.38 -0.58
C GLN A 21 7.01 10.60 -1.58
N HIS A 22 6.12 9.61 -1.67
CA HIS A 22 4.93 9.66 -2.48
C HIS A 22 3.73 9.20 -1.66
N SER A 23 2.54 9.66 -2.02
CA SER A 23 1.31 9.11 -1.48
C SER A 23 0.27 8.88 -2.58
N LEU A 24 -0.65 7.96 -2.30
CA LEU A 24 -1.76 7.65 -3.17
C LEU A 24 -3.00 7.37 -2.31
N THR A 25 -4.10 8.05 -2.61
CA THR A 25 -5.40 7.74 -2.02
C THR A 25 -5.92 6.42 -2.56
N LEU A 26 -6.12 5.43 -1.69
CA LEU A 26 -6.80 4.18 -2.01
C LEU A 26 -8.28 4.31 -1.66
N GLU A 27 -9.09 4.65 -2.66
CA GLU A 27 -10.56 4.70 -2.58
C GLU A 27 -11.18 3.29 -2.57
N ASP A 28 -12.49 3.23 -2.33
CA ASP A 28 -13.26 1.99 -2.46
C ASP A 28 -13.15 1.41 -3.88
N GLY A 29 -12.90 0.12 -4.00
CA GLY A 29 -12.68 -0.56 -5.28
C GLY A 29 -11.31 -0.36 -5.92
N SER A 30 -10.40 0.41 -5.30
CA SER A 30 -9.07 0.66 -5.86
C SER A 30 -8.23 -0.62 -5.98
N LEU A 31 -7.63 -0.82 -7.15
CA LEU A 31 -6.64 -1.87 -7.42
C LEU A 31 -5.23 -1.27 -7.43
N LEU A 32 -4.41 -1.66 -6.46
CA LEU A 32 -3.00 -1.29 -6.37
C LEU A 32 -2.10 -2.43 -6.88
N ILE A 33 -1.24 -2.13 -7.84
CA ILE A 33 -0.19 -3.03 -8.35
C ILE A 33 1.17 -2.49 -7.93
N MET A 34 1.91 -3.26 -7.14
CA MET A 34 3.29 -2.95 -6.77
C MET A 34 4.22 -3.73 -7.71
N GLY A 35 4.88 -3.02 -8.63
CA GLY A 35 5.75 -3.60 -9.66
C GLY A 35 7.04 -4.22 -9.12
N LYS A 36 7.83 -4.80 -10.03
CA LYS A 36 9.15 -5.39 -9.71
C LYS A 36 10.04 -4.37 -9.00
N GLY A 37 10.72 -4.81 -7.93
CA GLY A 37 11.63 -3.99 -7.13
C GLY A 37 10.93 -3.03 -6.16
N PHE A 38 9.59 -2.91 -6.18
CA PHE A 38 8.89 -2.00 -5.27
C PHE A 38 9.10 -2.39 -3.79
N GLN A 39 9.00 -3.68 -3.46
CA GLN A 39 9.16 -4.16 -2.08
C GLN A 39 10.61 -4.01 -1.57
N ASP A 40 11.60 -4.03 -2.46
CA ASP A 40 13.02 -3.93 -2.12
C ASP A 40 13.48 -2.47 -2.03
N ASN A 41 12.94 -1.59 -2.89
CA ASN A 41 13.37 -0.20 -2.99
C ASN A 41 12.55 0.76 -2.14
N TYR A 42 11.30 0.40 -1.77
CA TYR A 42 10.37 1.29 -1.09
C TYR A 42 9.76 0.65 0.15
N GLN A 43 9.70 1.44 1.22
CA GLN A 43 8.84 1.17 2.37
C GLN A 43 7.46 1.77 2.09
N HIS A 44 6.42 1.10 2.57
CA HIS A 44 5.06 1.57 2.40
C HIS A 44 4.21 1.33 3.64
N ALA A 45 3.25 2.21 3.88
CA ALA A 45 2.34 2.15 5.01
C ALA A 45 0.99 2.77 4.65
N LEU A 46 -0.06 2.38 5.38
CA LEU A 46 -1.31 3.15 5.38
C LEU A 46 -1.18 4.26 6.42
N ALA A 47 -1.55 5.48 6.04
CA ALA A 47 -1.59 6.60 6.97
C ALA A 47 -2.47 6.26 8.18
N SER A 48 -2.04 6.73 9.35
CA SER A 48 -2.80 6.53 10.59
C SER A 48 -4.19 7.14 10.47
N ALA A 49 -5.21 6.37 10.85
CA ALA A 49 -6.59 6.78 10.74
C ALA A 49 -7.07 7.37 12.08
N PRO A 50 -7.85 8.47 12.08
CA PRO A 50 -8.54 8.93 13.29
C PRO A 50 -9.43 7.83 13.88
N LYS A 51 -9.64 7.86 15.21
CA LYS A 51 -10.49 6.89 15.94
C LYS A 51 -11.89 6.72 15.33
N ALA A 52 -12.45 7.78 14.74
CA ALA A 52 -13.76 7.78 14.09
C ALA A 52 -13.62 7.65 12.56
N THR A 53 -13.06 6.54 12.08
CA THR A 53 -13.05 6.23 10.65
C THR A 53 -13.84 4.96 10.35
N ARG A 54 -14.48 4.96 9.17
CA ARG A 54 -15.22 3.80 8.69
C ARG A 54 -14.28 2.59 8.44
N PRO A 55 -14.80 1.35 8.52
CA PRO A 55 -14.01 0.15 8.23
C PRO A 55 -13.45 0.13 6.81
N ARG A 56 -12.27 -0.49 6.65
CA ARG A 56 -11.60 -0.73 5.37
C ARG A 56 -11.05 -2.16 5.36
N PHE A 57 -11.26 -2.88 4.28
CA PHE A 57 -10.67 -4.18 4.01
C PHE A 57 -9.64 -4.05 2.87
N ASN A 58 -8.56 -4.83 2.95
CA ASN A 58 -7.57 -4.89 1.89
C ASN A 58 -7.22 -6.35 1.59
N ILE A 59 -7.44 -6.76 0.35
CA ILE A 59 -7.18 -8.12 -0.11
C ILE A 59 -5.89 -8.10 -0.95
N SER A 60 -4.82 -8.65 -0.41
CA SER A 60 -3.50 -8.71 -1.06
C SER A 60 -3.27 -10.06 -1.69
N PHE A 61 -3.11 -10.08 -3.01
CA PHE A 61 -2.68 -11.26 -3.77
C PHE A 61 -1.16 -11.20 -3.96
N ARG A 62 -0.48 -12.31 -3.65
CA ARG A 62 0.97 -12.45 -3.82
C ARG A 62 1.28 -13.83 -4.39
N GLN A 63 2.18 -13.89 -5.35
CA GLN A 63 2.74 -15.15 -5.83
C GLN A 63 4.06 -15.40 -5.08
N PHE A 64 4.17 -16.56 -4.46
CA PHE A 64 5.42 -17.01 -3.87
C PHE A 64 6.17 -17.87 -4.88
N ALA A 65 7.50 -17.73 -4.92
CA ALA A 65 8.32 -18.72 -5.58
C ALA A 65 8.28 -20.00 -4.73
N TRP A 66 7.94 -21.12 -5.35
CA TRP A 66 8.13 -22.42 -4.70
C TRP A 66 9.65 -22.65 -4.54
N PRO A 67 10.13 -23.01 -3.35
CA PRO A 67 11.54 -23.38 -3.19
C PRO A 67 11.80 -24.62 -4.06
N VAL A 68 12.57 -24.44 -5.13
CA VAL A 68 13.14 -25.52 -5.93
C VAL A 68 14.38 -26.07 -5.24
#